data_AF-A0A2N5SWP2-F1
#
_entry.id   AF-A0A2N5SWP2-F1
#
_cell.length_a   1.000
_cell.length_b   1.000
_cell.length_c   1.000
_cell.angle_alpha   90.00
_cell.angle_beta   90.00
_cell.angle_gamma   90.00
#
_symmetry.space_group_name_H-M   'P 1'
#
loop_
_entity.id
_entity.type
_entity.pdbx_description
1 polymer ?
#
loop_
_entity_poly.entity_id
_entity_poly.type
_entity_poly.pdbx_seq_one_letter_code
_entity_poly.pdbx_strand_id
1 'polypeptide(L)'
;MSTNEPMPGDSDCLIKFASRADYNHFVAQLRTQLRTYLISSCQEHKIEVGSPDYAAIEAILMDVFMKYTLEFLRENLLVGGRPLTPPPDFSSNSDSSRRVNGAGSGEHHHASQSGSDHARGSKAPKPERTRPCDTALNERVIRQQYALYEAEVENTRKRKDLPAHIVQRVEAAAEQSSQHLLAKTEQVNQLEAARANQANMDPRQRWDVLNAEPPNIQGTQDNFTRANRTICELIQSLPQLMESACRAIDLHEEVTSTLKTA
;
A
#
# COMPACT_ATOMS: atom_id res chain seq x y z
N MET A 1 -65.85 -29.31 -23.78
CA MET A 1 -64.54 -29.14 -23.13
C MET A 1 -63.47 -29.47 -24.16
N SER A 2 -63.08 -28.49 -24.99
CA SER A 2 -61.88 -28.56 -25.83
C SER A 2 -60.91 -27.52 -25.29
N THR A 3 -59.78 -27.99 -24.80
CA THR A 3 -58.65 -27.20 -24.32
C THR A 3 -57.84 -26.72 -25.52
N ASN A 4 -57.98 -25.45 -25.89
CA ASN A 4 -56.97 -24.73 -26.64
C ASN A 4 -56.32 -23.74 -25.68
N GLU A 5 -55.08 -24.04 -25.30
CA GLU A 5 -54.20 -23.10 -24.62
C GLU A 5 -53.90 -21.91 -25.56
N PRO A 6 -53.79 -20.68 -25.03
CA PRO A 6 -53.32 -19.55 -25.81
C PRO A 6 -51.80 -19.64 -25.99
N MET A 7 -51.33 -19.69 -27.24
CA MET A 7 -49.93 -19.48 -27.60
C MET A 7 -49.49 -18.07 -27.17
N PRO A 8 -48.40 -17.92 -26.40
CA PRO A 8 -47.80 -16.62 -26.14
C PRO A 8 -46.84 -16.31 -27.29
N GLY A 9 -47.09 -15.25 -28.08
CA GLY A 9 -46.12 -14.83 -29.09
C GLY A 9 -46.61 -13.98 -30.26
N ASP A 10 -47.69 -13.20 -30.13
CA ASP A 10 -47.88 -12.03 -31.01
C ASP A 10 -47.04 -10.88 -30.43
N SER A 11 -45.74 -10.87 -30.76
CA SER A 11 -44.87 -9.72 -30.47
C SER A 11 -44.88 -8.79 -31.68
N ASP A 12 -45.70 -7.75 -31.61
CA ASP A 12 -45.97 -6.71 -32.63
C ASP A 12 -44.74 -5.86 -33.08
N CYS A 13 -43.50 -6.24 -32.71
CA CYS A 13 -42.29 -5.46 -32.97
C CYS A 13 -41.15 -6.28 -33.61
N LEU A 14 -41.46 -7.16 -34.56
CA LEU A 14 -40.44 -7.89 -35.33
C LEU A 14 -39.68 -6.95 -36.29
N ILE A 15 -38.42 -6.66 -35.98
CA ILE A 15 -37.53 -5.86 -36.82
C ILE A 15 -36.76 -6.79 -37.76
N LYS A 16 -36.96 -6.62 -39.07
CA LYS A 16 -36.38 -7.48 -40.11
C LYS A 16 -35.33 -6.74 -40.93
N PHE A 17 -34.13 -7.30 -40.98
CA PHE A 17 -33.05 -6.90 -41.88
C PHE A 17 -32.92 -7.91 -43.02
N ALA A 18 -32.84 -7.42 -44.26
CA ALA A 18 -32.73 -8.29 -45.43
C ALA A 18 -31.38 -9.04 -45.46
N SER A 19 -30.31 -8.40 -44.97
CA SER A 19 -28.97 -8.99 -44.90
C SER A 19 -28.21 -8.59 -43.63
N ARG A 20 -27.11 -9.31 -43.36
CA ARG A 20 -26.17 -8.95 -42.29
C ARG A 20 -25.51 -7.58 -42.53
N ALA A 21 -25.36 -7.17 -43.78
CA ALA A 21 -24.83 -5.86 -44.14
C ALA A 21 -25.78 -4.73 -43.69
N ASP A 22 -27.10 -4.92 -43.87
CA ASP A 22 -28.12 -3.94 -43.47
C ASP A 22 -28.16 -3.78 -41.95
N TYR A 23 -28.07 -4.90 -41.22
CA TYR A 23 -27.95 -4.87 -39.75
C TYR A 23 -26.69 -4.14 -39.30
N ASN A 24 -25.52 -4.43 -39.91
CA ASN A 24 -24.28 -3.76 -39.57
C ASN A 24 -24.34 -2.26 -39.89
N HIS A 25 -25.01 -1.89 -40.98
CA HIS A 25 -25.24 -0.49 -41.34
C HIS A 25 -26.12 0.23 -40.31
N PHE A 26 -27.20 -0.41 -39.87
CA PHE A 26 -28.06 0.10 -38.80
C PHE A 26 -27.27 0.32 -37.49
N VAL A 27 -26.48 -0.67 -37.06
CA VAL A 27 -25.65 -0.55 -35.85
C VAL A 27 -24.63 0.59 -35.98
N ALA A 28 -24.03 0.76 -37.16
CA ALA A 28 -23.11 1.87 -37.43
C ALA A 28 -23.79 3.24 -37.39
N GLN A 29 -25.02 3.35 -37.92
CA GLN A 29 -25.83 4.56 -37.85
C GLN A 29 -26.20 4.89 -36.40
N LEU A 30 -26.67 3.90 -35.63
CA LEU A 30 -27.01 4.06 -34.22
C LEU A 30 -25.80 4.53 -33.40
N ARG A 31 -24.63 3.91 -33.61
CA ARG A 31 -23.37 4.32 -32.97
C ARG A 31 -23.01 5.77 -33.32
N THR A 32 -23.19 6.17 -34.58
CA THR A 32 -22.92 7.54 -35.03
C THR A 32 -23.87 8.53 -34.36
N GLN A 33 -25.16 8.22 -34.30
CA GLN A 33 -26.17 9.07 -33.65
C GLN A 33 -25.91 9.24 -32.15
N LEU A 34 -25.63 8.16 -31.44
CA LEU A 34 -25.26 8.21 -30.02
C LEU A 34 -24.01 9.04 -29.81
N ARG A 35 -23.04 8.98 -30.73
CA ARG A 35 -21.78 9.72 -30.60
C ARG A 35 -22.00 11.20 -30.80
N THR A 36 -22.81 11.57 -31.79
CA THR A 36 -23.22 12.96 -32.01
C THR A 36 -23.94 13.51 -30.79
N TYR A 37 -24.90 12.75 -30.24
CA TYR A 37 -25.63 13.15 -29.03
C TYR A 37 -24.69 13.32 -27.83
N LEU A 38 -23.77 12.37 -27.62
CA LEU A 38 -22.78 12.43 -26.56
C LEU A 38 -21.91 13.70 -26.68
N ILE A 39 -21.41 14.00 -27.87
CA ILE A 39 -20.59 15.19 -28.11
C ILE A 39 -21.38 16.46 -27.77
N SER A 40 -22.62 16.58 -28.26
CA SER A 40 -23.47 17.74 -27.99
C SER A 40 -23.77 17.88 -26.49
N SER A 41 -24.12 16.79 -25.80
CA SER A 41 -24.41 16.79 -24.37
C SER A 41 -23.17 17.13 -23.52
N CYS A 42 -22.00 16.56 -23.85
CA CYS A 42 -20.76 16.88 -23.18
C CYS A 42 -20.37 18.36 -23.36
N GLN A 43 -20.56 18.92 -24.56
CA GLN A 43 -20.33 20.35 -24.82
C GLN A 43 -21.25 21.24 -23.99
N GLU A 44 -22.53 20.89 -23.88
CA GLU A 44 -23.51 21.61 -23.05
C GLU A 44 -23.12 21.59 -21.56
N HIS A 45 -22.58 20.46 -21.08
CA HIS A 45 -22.13 20.29 -19.69
C HIS A 45 -20.66 20.69 -19.44
N LYS A 46 -20.01 21.36 -20.41
CA LYS A 46 -18.61 21.83 -20.32
C LYS A 46 -17.59 20.70 -20.06
N ILE A 47 -17.88 19.49 -20.53
CA ILE A 47 -16.95 18.37 -20.52
C ILE A 47 -16.14 18.43 -21.83
N GLU A 48 -14.82 18.56 -21.72
CA GLU A 48 -13.94 18.64 -22.89
C GLU A 48 -13.90 17.29 -23.63
N VAL A 49 -14.07 17.33 -24.95
CA VAL A 49 -13.97 16.15 -25.81
C VAL A 49 -12.54 15.62 -25.79
N GLY A 50 -12.36 14.36 -25.42
CA GLY A 50 -11.04 13.74 -25.23
C GLY A 50 -10.50 13.80 -23.80
N SER A 51 -11.22 14.43 -22.87
CA SER A 51 -10.92 14.32 -21.43
C SER A 51 -11.12 12.88 -20.91
N PRO A 52 -10.52 12.52 -19.76
CA PRO A 52 -10.76 11.23 -19.10
C PRO A 52 -12.24 10.97 -18.83
N ASP A 53 -13.00 12.00 -18.44
CA ASP A 53 -14.42 11.92 -18.16
C ASP A 53 -15.23 11.65 -19.43
N TYR A 54 -14.90 12.35 -20.53
CA TYR A 54 -15.49 12.07 -21.84
C TYR A 54 -15.24 10.63 -22.28
N ALA A 55 -14.01 10.13 -22.12
CA ALA A 55 -13.64 8.77 -22.50
C ALA A 55 -14.38 7.71 -21.67
N ALA A 56 -14.58 7.96 -20.37
CA ALA A 56 -15.35 7.08 -19.51
C ALA A 56 -16.83 7.02 -19.92
N ILE A 57 -17.44 8.17 -20.18
CA ILE A 57 -18.85 8.24 -20.63
C ILE A 57 -19.01 7.63 -22.03
N GLU A 58 -18.07 7.87 -22.95
CA GLU A 58 -18.06 7.27 -24.29
C GLU A 58 -17.97 5.74 -24.20
N ALA A 59 -17.11 5.19 -23.34
CA ALA A 59 -17.01 3.75 -23.13
C ALA A 59 -18.31 3.14 -22.57
N ILE A 60 -18.91 3.78 -21.55
CA ILE A 60 -20.19 3.31 -20.99
C ILE A 60 -21.30 3.33 -22.04
N LEU A 61 -21.42 4.43 -22.80
CA LEU A 61 -22.50 4.58 -23.77
C LEU A 61 -22.29 3.70 -25.02
N MET A 62 -21.07 3.61 -25.53
CA MET A 62 -20.77 2.91 -26.78
C MET A 62 -20.56 1.42 -26.62
N ASP A 63 -20.05 0.98 -25.47
CA ASP A 63 -19.67 -0.42 -25.29
C ASP A 63 -20.64 -1.14 -24.33
N VAL A 64 -21.11 -0.48 -23.27
CA VAL A 64 -22.04 -1.10 -22.30
C VAL A 64 -23.47 -0.94 -22.77
N PHE A 65 -23.97 0.29 -22.92
CA PHE A 65 -25.37 0.54 -23.28
C PHE A 65 -25.74 -0.07 -24.63
N MET A 66 -24.95 0.18 -25.68
CA MET A 66 -25.16 -0.43 -27.01
C MET A 66 -25.22 -1.96 -26.96
N LYS A 67 -24.33 -2.61 -26.21
CA LYS A 67 -24.30 -4.07 -26.10
C LYS A 67 -25.57 -4.59 -25.45
N TYR A 68 -25.99 -4.01 -24.32
CA TYR A 68 -27.20 -4.43 -23.63
C TYR A 68 -28.49 -4.10 -24.38
N THR A 69 -28.56 -2.95 -25.06
CA THR A 69 -29.73 -2.58 -25.87
C THR A 69 -29.89 -3.51 -27.07
N LEU A 70 -28.80 -3.84 -27.77
CA LEU A 70 -28.85 -4.77 -28.90
C LEU A 70 -29.16 -6.20 -28.45
N GLU A 71 -28.69 -6.61 -27.28
CA GLU A 71 -29.03 -7.91 -26.69
C GLU A 71 -30.50 -7.95 -26.27
N PHE A 72 -31.01 -6.89 -25.65
CA PHE A 72 -32.43 -6.78 -25.28
C PHE A 72 -33.35 -6.86 -26.50
N LEU A 73 -32.99 -6.18 -27.59
CA LEU A 73 -33.76 -6.20 -28.84
C LEU A 73 -33.59 -7.51 -29.62
N ARG A 74 -32.59 -8.32 -29.29
CA ARG A 74 -32.15 -9.48 -30.10
C ARG A 74 -33.24 -10.48 -30.39
N GLU A 75 -34.10 -10.78 -29.42
CA GLU A 75 -35.22 -11.72 -29.57
C GLU A 75 -36.22 -11.26 -30.65
N ASN A 76 -36.27 -9.97 -30.92
CA ASN A 76 -37.15 -9.34 -31.90
C ASN A 76 -36.43 -8.98 -33.22
N LEU A 77 -35.14 -9.31 -33.37
CA LEU A 77 -34.32 -8.97 -34.54
C LEU A 77 -34.11 -10.20 -35.45
N LEU A 78 -34.56 -10.10 -36.69
CA LEU A 78 -34.33 -11.11 -37.74
C LEU A 78 -33.37 -10.58 -38.79
N VAL A 79 -32.33 -11.36 -39.12
CA VAL A 79 -31.37 -11.04 -40.20
C VAL A 79 -31.45 -12.13 -41.26
N GLY A 80 -31.85 -11.78 -42.48
CA GLY A 80 -32.04 -12.76 -43.56
C GLY A 80 -33.08 -13.84 -43.21
N GLY A 81 -34.09 -13.49 -42.39
CA GLY A 81 -35.14 -14.40 -41.93
C GLY A 81 -34.74 -15.34 -40.79
N ARG A 82 -33.54 -15.20 -40.21
CA ARG A 82 -33.06 -16.00 -39.07
C ARG A 82 -32.88 -15.14 -37.82
N PRO A 83 -33.16 -15.67 -36.62
CA PRO A 83 -32.80 -15.01 -35.36
C PRO A 83 -31.30 -14.78 -35.27
N LEU A 84 -30.91 -13.68 -34.63
CA LEU A 84 -29.51 -13.37 -34.42
C LEU A 84 -28.88 -14.34 -33.39
N THR A 85 -27.74 -14.94 -33.72
CA THR A 85 -26.99 -15.85 -32.83
C THR A 85 -26.39 -15.10 -31.63
N PRO A 86 -26.35 -15.68 -30.41
CA PRO A 86 -25.73 -15.03 -29.25
C PRO A 86 -24.23 -14.85 -29.46
N PRO A 87 -23.63 -13.79 -28.90
CA PRO A 87 -22.19 -13.75 -28.68
C PRO A 87 -21.76 -14.88 -27.71
N PRO A 88 -20.51 -15.36 -27.79
CA PRO A 88 -19.98 -16.43 -26.94
C PRO A 88 -20.16 -16.19 -25.44
N ASP A 89 -20.05 -14.93 -25.00
CA ASP A 89 -20.15 -14.52 -23.59
C ASP A 89 -21.56 -14.68 -22.98
N PHE A 90 -22.58 -14.87 -23.82
CA PHE A 90 -24.00 -15.01 -23.42
C PHE A 90 -24.58 -16.37 -23.82
N SER A 91 -23.72 -17.28 -24.31
CA SER A 91 -24.09 -18.68 -24.51
C SER A 91 -24.42 -19.27 -23.15
N SER A 92 -25.62 -19.83 -23.02
CA SER A 92 -26.15 -20.51 -21.85
C SER A 92 -25.14 -21.45 -21.16
N ASN A 93 -24.48 -20.95 -20.11
CA ASN A 93 -24.11 -21.77 -18.94
C ASN A 93 -25.30 -21.95 -17.98
N SER A 94 -26.47 -21.40 -18.33
CA SER A 94 -27.73 -21.68 -17.65
C SER A 94 -28.34 -22.98 -18.16
N ASP A 95 -27.65 -24.11 -17.95
CA ASP A 95 -28.28 -25.41 -17.68
C ASP A 95 -27.22 -26.51 -17.49
N SER A 96 -26.77 -26.72 -16.24
CA SER A 96 -26.67 -28.06 -15.65
C SER A 96 -26.02 -28.06 -14.26
N SER A 97 -26.77 -28.63 -13.31
CA SER A 97 -26.34 -29.19 -12.03
C SER A 97 -25.76 -28.27 -10.95
N ARG A 98 -26.71 -27.75 -10.16
CA ARG A 98 -26.71 -27.88 -8.70
C ARG A 98 -26.02 -29.18 -8.24
N ARG A 99 -24.75 -29.11 -7.82
CA ARG A 99 -24.20 -30.01 -6.80
C ARG A 99 -23.44 -29.23 -5.75
N VAL A 100 -23.94 -29.42 -4.55
CA VAL A 100 -23.54 -28.92 -3.26
C VAL A 100 -22.44 -29.84 -2.69
N ASN A 101 -21.47 -29.23 -2.01
CA ASN A 101 -20.47 -29.75 -1.05
C ASN A 101 -19.18 -30.44 -1.53
N GLY A 102 -18.06 -30.01 -0.91
CA GLY A 102 -16.89 -30.86 -0.66
C GLY A 102 -15.55 -30.11 -0.53
N ALA A 103 -15.07 -29.91 0.70
CA ALA A 103 -13.71 -29.45 1.01
C ALA A 103 -12.64 -30.50 0.64
N GLY A 104 -11.44 -30.06 0.24
CA GLY A 104 -10.29 -30.96 0.05
C GLY A 104 -9.06 -30.29 -0.55
N SER A 105 -8.00 -30.23 0.25
CA SER A 105 -6.60 -29.88 -0.06
C SER A 105 -5.94 -30.85 -1.06
N GLY A 106 -4.90 -30.42 -1.77
CA GLY A 106 -3.83 -31.33 -2.25
C GLY A 106 -3.27 -31.07 -3.64
N GLU A 107 -1.96 -30.82 -3.68
CA GLU A 107 -1.05 -30.74 -4.83
C GLU A 107 -0.99 -32.05 -5.67
N HIS A 108 -0.75 -31.94 -6.99
CA HIS A 108 0.42 -32.49 -7.71
C HIS A 108 0.20 -32.76 -9.23
N HIS A 109 1.21 -32.30 -9.98
CA HIS A 109 1.91 -32.90 -11.14
C HIS A 109 1.20 -33.34 -12.44
N HIS A 110 1.74 -32.76 -13.53
CA HIS A 110 2.09 -33.33 -14.84
C HIS A 110 1.44 -34.65 -15.29
N ALA A 111 0.75 -34.58 -16.44
CA ALA A 111 0.81 -35.63 -17.44
C ALA A 111 0.72 -35.03 -18.86
N SER A 112 1.84 -35.11 -19.57
CA SER A 112 1.89 -34.97 -21.02
C SER A 112 1.14 -36.14 -21.66
N GLN A 113 0.14 -35.86 -22.50
CA GLN A 113 -0.33 -36.82 -23.51
C GLN A 113 -0.21 -36.19 -24.89
N SER A 114 0.76 -36.71 -25.63
CA SER A 114 0.89 -36.59 -27.08
C SER A 114 -0.15 -37.49 -27.74
N GLY A 115 -0.88 -36.94 -28.71
CA GLY A 115 -1.88 -37.64 -29.53
C GLY A 115 -2.03 -36.92 -30.87
N SER A 116 -1.85 -37.68 -31.94
CA SER A 116 -1.54 -37.31 -33.32
C SER A 116 -2.63 -36.58 -34.13
N ASP A 117 -2.14 -35.70 -35.01
CA ASP A 117 -2.54 -35.35 -36.37
C ASP A 117 -3.98 -35.51 -36.91
N HIS A 118 -4.37 -34.44 -37.63
CA HIS A 118 -5.38 -34.28 -38.67
C HIS A 118 -6.83 -33.94 -38.28
N ALA A 119 -7.11 -32.63 -38.21
CA ALA A 119 -8.35 -32.06 -38.74
C ALA A 119 -8.10 -30.69 -39.38
N ARG A 120 -8.26 -30.63 -40.70
CA ARG A 120 -8.30 -29.41 -41.50
C ARG A 120 -9.41 -28.48 -40.98
N GLY A 121 -9.08 -27.19 -40.88
CA GLY A 121 -10.06 -26.12 -41.11
C GLY A 121 -10.93 -25.74 -39.93
N SER A 122 -10.33 -25.24 -38.85
CA SER A 122 -11.05 -24.39 -37.91
C SER A 122 -10.19 -23.18 -37.58
N LYS A 123 -10.26 -22.15 -38.44
CA LYS A 123 -9.77 -20.81 -38.06
C LYS A 123 -10.77 -20.29 -37.03
N ALA A 124 -10.53 -20.57 -35.76
CA ALA A 124 -11.20 -19.89 -34.67
C ALA A 124 -11.12 -18.38 -34.94
N PRO A 125 -12.22 -17.62 -34.82
CA PRO A 125 -12.15 -16.17 -34.96
C PRO A 125 -11.16 -15.68 -33.90
N LYS A 126 -10.11 -14.96 -34.34
CA LYS A 126 -9.20 -14.30 -33.42
C LYS A 126 -10.05 -13.47 -32.45
N PRO A 127 -9.85 -13.59 -31.13
CA PRO A 127 -10.55 -12.74 -30.18
C PRO A 127 -10.31 -11.28 -30.58
N GLU A 128 -11.37 -10.48 -30.49
CA GLU A 128 -11.27 -9.02 -30.68
C GLU A 128 -10.06 -8.51 -29.91
N ARG A 129 -9.32 -7.61 -30.55
CA ARG A 129 -8.04 -7.08 -30.10
C ARG A 129 -8.26 -6.31 -28.79
N THR A 130 -8.39 -7.04 -27.68
CA THR A 130 -8.40 -6.49 -26.33
C THR A 130 -7.11 -5.71 -26.17
N ARG A 131 -7.21 -4.49 -25.61
CA ARG A 131 -6.02 -3.70 -25.30
C ARG A 131 -5.07 -4.60 -24.51
N PRO A 132 -3.79 -4.71 -24.92
CA PRO A 132 -2.84 -5.53 -24.18
C PRO A 132 -2.85 -5.04 -22.73
N CYS A 133 -3.25 -5.92 -21.82
CA CYS A 133 -3.14 -5.65 -20.40
C CYS A 133 -1.65 -5.65 -20.08
N ASP A 134 -1.08 -4.47 -19.86
CA ASP A 134 0.32 -4.33 -19.47
C ASP A 134 0.47 -4.88 -18.06
N THR A 135 0.87 -6.14 -17.97
CA THR A 135 1.04 -6.86 -16.71
C THR A 135 2.09 -6.19 -15.83
N ALA A 136 3.12 -5.56 -16.40
CA ALA A 136 4.14 -4.86 -15.65
C ALA A 136 3.60 -3.55 -15.04
N LEU A 137 2.74 -2.84 -15.77
CA LEU A 137 2.02 -1.69 -15.22
C LEU A 137 1.06 -2.13 -14.11
N ASN A 138 0.30 -3.21 -14.33
CA ASN A 138 -0.64 -3.72 -13.35
C ASN A 138 0.06 -4.17 -12.05
N GLU A 139 1.17 -4.90 -12.16
CA GLU A 139 2.00 -5.27 -11.00
C GLU A 139 2.55 -4.04 -10.27
N ARG A 140 2.97 -3.01 -10.99
CA ARG A 140 3.48 -1.77 -10.38
C ARG A 140 2.37 -1.03 -9.62
N VAL A 141 1.17 -0.93 -10.20
CA VAL A 141 0.00 -0.34 -9.53
C VAL A 141 -0.34 -1.11 -8.27
N ILE A 142 -0.38 -2.44 -8.34
CA ILE A 142 -0.66 -3.30 -7.18
C ILE A 142 0.39 -3.08 -6.07
N ARG A 143 1.69 -3.08 -6.41
CA ARG A 143 2.77 -2.84 -5.44
C ARG A 143 2.66 -1.44 -4.81
N GLN A 144 2.38 -0.42 -5.61
CA GLN A 144 2.19 0.94 -5.10
C GLN A 144 0.99 1.04 -4.17
N GLN A 145 -0.10 0.34 -4.48
CA GLN A 145 -1.29 0.34 -3.65
C GLN A 145 -1.03 -0.33 -2.29
N TYR A 146 -0.32 -1.46 -2.25
CA TYR A 146 0.11 -2.07 -0.99
C TYR A 146 1.05 -1.16 -0.18
N ALA A 147 2.03 -0.53 -0.84
CA ALA A 147 2.94 0.40 -0.16
C ALA A 147 2.22 1.61 0.44
N LEU A 148 1.21 2.14 -0.26
CA LEU A 148 0.38 3.24 0.25
C LEU A 148 -0.44 2.80 1.47
N TYR A 149 -1.05 1.61 1.43
CA TYR A 149 -1.80 1.08 2.57
C TYR A 149 -0.92 0.83 3.80
N GLU A 150 0.26 0.23 3.62
CA GLU A 150 1.21 0.04 4.72
C GLU A 150 1.66 1.37 5.32
N ALA A 151 1.96 2.36 4.48
CA ALA A 151 2.33 3.69 4.92
C ALA A 151 1.20 4.39 5.69
N GLU A 152 -0.06 4.22 5.27
CA GLU A 152 -1.22 4.80 5.96
C GLU A 152 -1.45 4.16 7.35
N VAL A 153 -1.36 2.83 7.45
CA VAL A 153 -1.45 2.11 8.72
C VAL A 153 -0.34 2.56 9.68
N GLU A 154 0.90 2.64 9.18
CA GLU A 154 2.04 3.08 9.99
C GLU A 154 1.92 4.55 10.42
N ASN A 155 1.43 5.43 9.55
CA ASN A 155 1.19 6.83 9.88
C ASN A 155 0.09 6.95 10.96
N THR A 156 -0.98 6.16 10.83
CA THR A 156 -2.06 6.12 11.83
C THR A 156 -1.54 5.66 13.19
N ARG A 157 -0.71 4.60 13.21
CA ARG A 157 -0.04 4.12 14.42
C ARG A 157 0.83 5.19 15.05
N LYS A 158 1.69 5.85 14.26
CA LYS A 158 2.54 6.95 14.73
C LYS A 158 1.72 8.11 15.28
N ARG A 159 0.65 8.54 14.60
CA ARG A 159 -0.21 9.63 15.07
C ARG A 159 -0.87 9.32 16.41
N LYS A 160 -1.19 8.05 16.66
CA LYS A 160 -1.79 7.59 17.91
C LYS A 160 -0.77 7.47 19.04
N ASP A 161 0.34 6.78 18.81
CA ASP A 161 1.22 6.33 19.88
C ASP A 161 2.42 7.26 20.11
N LEU A 162 2.91 7.95 19.07
CA LEU A 162 4.09 8.81 19.16
C LEU A 162 3.91 10.00 20.11
N PRO A 163 2.77 10.73 20.12
CA PRO A 163 2.60 11.84 21.05
C PRO A 163 2.70 11.40 22.52
N ALA A 164 2.07 10.25 22.86
CA ALA A 164 2.12 9.71 24.22
C ALA A 164 3.55 9.34 24.62
N HIS A 165 4.31 8.69 23.73
CA HIS A 165 5.70 8.35 23.98
C HIS A 165 6.59 9.59 24.14
N ILE A 166 6.36 10.65 23.35
CA ILE A 166 7.09 11.93 23.49
C ILE A 166 6.80 12.56 24.85
N VAL A 167 5.52 12.65 25.25
CA VAL A 167 5.10 13.21 26.53
C VAL A 167 5.77 12.45 27.68
N GLN A 168 5.69 11.11 27.67
CA GLN A 168 6.32 10.27 28.70
C GLN A 168 7.83 10.52 28.81
N ARG A 169 8.53 10.67 27.68
CA ARG A 169 9.98 10.96 27.67
C ARG A 169 10.30 12.35 28.21
N VAL A 170 9.48 13.35 27.88
CA VAL A 170 9.63 14.72 28.37
C VAL A 170 9.34 14.79 29.87
N GLU A 171 8.28 14.12 30.34
CA GLU A 171 7.93 14.05 31.77
C GLU A 171 9.05 13.39 32.58
N ALA A 172 9.57 12.25 32.12
CA ALA A 172 10.69 11.57 32.79
C ALA A 172 11.95 12.46 32.85
N ALA A 173 12.25 13.20 31.79
CA ALA A 173 13.39 14.13 31.76
C ALA A 173 13.16 15.33 32.70
N ALA A 174 11.94 15.87 32.75
CA ALA A 174 11.57 16.95 33.65
C ALA A 174 11.64 16.51 35.11
N GLU A 175 11.17 15.30 35.43
CA GLU A 175 11.23 14.73 36.77
C GLU A 175 12.68 14.50 37.22
N GLN A 176 13.52 13.95 36.33
CA GLN A 176 14.96 13.80 36.59
C GLN A 176 15.63 15.16 36.86
N SER A 177 15.31 16.19 36.07
CA SER A 177 15.84 17.54 36.27
C SER A 177 15.38 18.14 37.61
N SER A 178 14.11 17.93 37.97
CA SER A 178 13.54 18.38 39.23
C SER A 178 14.25 17.75 40.43
N GLN A 179 14.43 16.43 40.42
CA GLN A 179 15.15 15.70 41.46
C GLN A 179 16.60 16.19 41.60
N HIS A 180 17.29 16.44 40.48
CA HIS A 180 18.64 16.99 40.51
C HIS A 180 18.70 18.39 41.12
N LEU A 181 17.73 19.27 40.80
CA LEU A 181 17.64 20.61 41.39
C LEU A 181 17.34 20.56 42.89
N LEU A 182 16.46 19.65 43.33
CA LEU A 182 16.17 19.45 44.75
C LEU A 182 17.43 19.01 45.52
N ALA A 183 18.16 18.02 45.01
CA ALA A 183 19.42 17.57 45.61
C ALA A 183 20.46 18.70 45.68
N LYS A 184 20.56 19.53 44.64
CA LYS A 184 21.44 20.71 44.63
C LYS A 184 21.03 21.76 45.66
N THR A 185 19.73 21.98 45.81
CA THR A 185 19.19 22.94 46.78
C THR A 185 19.48 22.49 48.20
N GLU A 186 19.29 21.20 48.47
CA GLU A 186 19.62 20.60 49.77
C GLU A 186 21.13 20.73 50.07
N GLN A 187 21.99 20.48 49.09
CA GLN A 187 23.43 20.68 49.22
C GLN A 187 23.79 22.14 49.58
N VAL A 188 23.14 23.12 48.94
CA VAL A 188 23.35 24.55 49.25
C VAL A 188 22.90 24.86 50.68
N ASN A 189 21.73 24.38 51.10
CA ASN A 189 21.22 24.59 52.46
C ASN A 189 22.17 23.99 53.52
N GLN A 190 22.74 22.81 53.26
CA GLN A 190 23.74 22.20 54.15
C GLN A 190 25.03 23.04 54.23
N LEU A 191 25.49 23.58 53.11
CA LEU A 191 26.67 24.47 53.08
C LEU A 191 26.41 25.79 53.81
N GLU A 192 25.22 26.37 53.66
CA GLU A 192 24.83 27.59 54.38
C GLU A 192 24.75 27.34 55.89
N ALA A 193 24.15 26.22 56.32
CA ALA A 193 24.12 25.82 57.72
C ALA A 193 25.54 25.59 58.28
N ALA A 194 26.42 24.93 57.53
CA ALA A 194 27.82 24.74 57.92
C ALA A 194 28.57 26.08 58.03
N ARG A 195 28.29 27.03 57.13
CA ARG A 195 28.87 28.38 57.15
C ARG A 195 28.39 29.19 58.36
N ALA A 196 27.11 29.10 58.70
CA ALA A 196 26.54 29.73 59.90
C ALA A 196 27.18 29.16 61.18
N ASN A 197 27.38 27.84 61.23
CA ASN A 197 28.08 27.18 62.33
C ASN A 197 29.56 27.61 62.44
N GLN A 198 30.27 27.73 61.30
CA GLN A 198 31.64 28.26 61.29
C GLN A 198 31.73 29.72 61.72
N ALA A 199 30.73 30.55 61.40
CA ALA A 199 30.68 31.94 61.84
C ALA A 199 30.51 32.06 63.37
N ASN A 200 29.93 31.04 64.01
CA ASN A 200 29.77 30.94 65.46
C ASN A 200 30.97 30.27 66.18
N MET A 201 32.00 29.80 65.46
CA MET A 201 33.19 29.22 66.10
C MET A 201 34.16 30.30 66.59
N ASP A 202 34.71 30.09 67.79
CA ASP A 202 35.75 30.95 68.38
C ASP A 202 36.96 31.05 67.41
N PRO A 203 37.41 32.26 67.04
CA PRO A 203 38.58 32.47 66.20
C PRO A 203 39.84 31.71 66.64
N ARG A 204 39.99 31.41 67.94
CA ARG A 204 41.12 30.64 68.49
C ARG A 204 41.08 29.17 68.07
N GLN A 205 39.90 28.58 67.86
CA GLN A 205 39.73 27.19 67.43
C GLN A 205 39.90 26.99 65.91
N ARG A 206 39.90 28.08 65.12
CA ARG A 206 40.15 27.99 63.66
C ARG A 206 41.58 27.57 63.32
N TRP A 207 42.54 27.82 64.21
CA TRP A 207 43.94 27.42 64.03
C TRP A 207 44.17 25.91 64.20
N ASP A 208 43.35 25.24 65.02
CA ASP A 208 43.44 23.78 65.20
C ASP A 208 43.04 23.01 63.92
N VAL A 209 42.17 23.58 63.09
CA VAL A 209 41.75 23.01 61.79
C VAL A 209 42.84 23.12 60.72
N LEU A 210 43.64 24.20 60.74
CA LEU A 210 44.78 24.39 59.84
C LEU A 210 45.96 23.47 60.17
N ASN A 211 46.07 23.06 61.44
CA ASN A 211 47.09 22.13 61.93
C ASN A 211 46.59 20.68 61.99
N ALA A 212 45.32 20.42 61.64
CA ALA A 212 44.80 19.07 61.52
C ALA A 212 45.46 18.38 60.32
N GLU A 213 45.93 17.15 60.54
CA GLU A 213 46.59 16.33 59.53
C GLU A 213 45.69 16.20 58.29
N PRO A 214 46.19 16.41 57.05
CA PRO A 214 45.34 16.44 55.87
C PRO A 214 44.59 15.12 55.69
N PRO A 215 43.29 15.14 55.34
CA PRO A 215 42.52 13.91 55.22
C PRO A 215 43.03 13.07 54.04
N ASN A 216 43.49 11.86 54.37
CA ASN A 216 43.73 10.73 53.47
C ASN A 216 44.34 11.08 52.08
N ILE A 217 45.52 11.69 52.11
CA ILE A 217 46.35 11.98 50.92
C ILE A 217 46.49 10.72 50.04
N GLN A 218 46.65 9.55 50.68
CA GLN A 218 46.77 8.27 50.00
C GLN A 218 45.54 7.93 49.14
N GLY A 219 44.34 8.07 49.70
CA GLY A 219 43.10 7.81 48.95
C GLY A 219 42.91 8.72 47.74
N THR A 220 43.34 9.99 47.86
CA THR A 220 43.31 10.94 46.73
C THR A 220 44.33 10.56 45.66
N GLN A 221 45.52 10.11 46.06
CA GLN A 221 46.57 9.68 45.15
C GLN A 221 46.23 8.36 44.44
N ASP A 222 45.59 7.43 45.14
CA ASP A 222 45.10 6.17 44.57
C ASP A 222 43.99 6.42 43.53
N ASN A 223 43.08 7.36 43.82
CA ASN A 223 42.04 7.78 42.88
C ASN A 223 42.63 8.42 41.61
N PHE A 224 43.61 9.31 41.77
CA PHE A 224 44.30 9.93 40.63
C PHE A 224 45.04 8.88 39.79
N THR A 225 45.73 7.94 40.44
CA THR A 225 46.44 6.85 39.76
C THR A 225 45.48 5.93 39.00
N ARG A 226 44.32 5.63 39.57
CA ARG A 226 43.27 4.84 38.92
C ARG A 226 42.70 5.55 37.70
N ALA A 227 42.36 6.83 37.83
CA ALA A 227 41.83 7.63 36.72
C ALA A 227 42.83 7.69 35.55
N ASN A 228 44.12 7.91 35.83
CA ASN A 228 45.15 7.89 34.80
C ASN A 228 45.27 6.53 34.11
N ARG A 229 45.20 5.43 34.85
CA ARG A 229 45.24 4.08 34.26
C ARG A 229 44.07 3.86 33.30
N THR A 230 42.85 4.23 33.71
CA THR A 230 41.65 4.12 32.87
C THR A 230 41.75 4.98 31.62
N ILE A 231 42.30 6.20 31.71
CA ILE A 231 42.53 7.06 30.55
C ILE A 231 43.54 6.41 29.59
N CYS A 232 44.63 5.84 30.11
CA CYS A 232 45.61 5.13 29.27
C CYS A 232 45.01 3.91 28.55
N GLU A 233 44.20 3.10 29.23
CA GLU A 233 43.49 1.97 28.63
C GLU A 233 42.52 2.41 27.53
N LEU A 234 41.83 3.54 27.73
CA LEU A 234 40.94 4.12 26.73
C LEU A 234 41.73 4.59 25.49
N ILE A 235 42.85 5.29 25.69
CA ILE A 235 43.71 5.77 24.60
C ILE A 235 44.28 4.59 23.79
N GLN A 236 44.63 3.49 24.45
CA GLN A 236 45.15 2.29 23.78
C GLN A 236 44.08 1.53 22.99
N SER A 237 42.82 1.56 23.42
CA SER A 237 41.71 0.85 22.75
C SER A 237 41.02 1.66 21.64
N LEU A 238 41.15 2.98 21.63
CA LEU A 238 40.57 3.87 20.62
C LEU A 238 40.93 3.52 19.16
N PRO A 239 42.19 3.19 18.81
CA PRO A 239 42.53 2.84 17.43
C PRO A 239 41.80 1.58 16.93
N GLN A 240 41.69 0.55 17.77
CA GLN A 240 40.99 -0.69 17.44
C GLN A 240 39.49 -0.46 17.26
N LEU A 241 38.89 0.39 18.11
CA LEU A 241 37.50 0.78 17.99
C LEU A 241 37.24 1.52 16.68
N MET A 242 38.14 2.43 16.29
CA MET A 242 38.03 3.20 15.05
C MET A 242 38.16 2.29 13.82
N GLU A 243 39.11 1.36 13.82
CA GLU A 243 39.28 0.38 12.74
C GLU A 243 38.06 -0.56 12.61
N SER A 244 37.49 -0.99 13.74
CA SER A 244 36.26 -1.79 13.74
C SER A 244 35.05 -1.00 13.24
N ALA A 245 34.95 0.28 13.57
CA ALA A 245 33.87 1.15 13.11
C ALA A 245 33.97 1.43 11.61
N CYS A 246 35.17 1.73 11.09
CA CYS A 246 35.41 1.89 9.65
C CYS A 246 35.03 0.62 8.88
N ARG A 247 35.49 -0.56 9.34
CA ARG A 247 35.11 -1.83 8.71
C ARG A 247 33.60 -2.08 8.71
N ALA A 248 32.90 -1.72 9.79
CA ALA A 248 31.45 -1.87 9.86
C ALA A 248 30.71 -0.93 8.88
N ILE A 249 31.23 0.29 8.67
CA ILE A 249 30.70 1.24 7.69
C ILE A 249 30.90 0.70 6.27
N ASP A 250 32.11 0.25 5.93
CA ASP A 250 32.42 -0.31 4.61
C ASP A 250 31.52 -1.51 4.29
N LEU A 251 31.33 -2.42 5.26
CA LEU A 251 30.46 -3.58 5.12
C LEU A 251 28.99 -3.17 4.90
N HIS A 252 28.53 -2.13 5.60
CA HIS A 252 27.18 -1.61 5.43
C HIS A 252 26.97 -1.02 4.02
N GLU A 253 27.93 -0.25 3.52
CA GLU A 253 27.90 0.30 2.15
C GLU A 253 27.92 -0.81 1.09
N GLU A 254 28.73 -1.85 1.29
CA GLU A 254 28.77 -3.02 0.40
C GLU A 254 27.41 -3.75 0.36
N VAL A 255 26.81 -4.03 1.53
CA VAL A 255 25.47 -4.65 1.60
C VAL A 255 24.39 -3.77 0.97
N THR A 256 24.43 -2.44 1.16
CA THR A 256 23.43 -1.55 0.55
C THR A 256 23.62 -1.41 -0.97
N SER A 257 24.84 -1.54 -1.49
CA SER A 257 25.12 -1.50 -2.92
C SER A 257 24.67 -2.78 -3.65
N THR A 258 24.89 -3.94 -3.04
CA THR A 258 24.47 -5.25 -3.57
C THR A 258 22.94 -5.38 -3.57
N LEU A 259 22.25 -4.89 -2.55
CA LEU A 259 20.77 -4.86 -2.50
C LEU A 259 20.13 -3.88 -3.50
N LYS A 260 20.85 -2.87 -4.00
CA LYS A 260 20.34 -1.95 -5.05
C LYS A 260 20.56 -2.46 -6.46
N THR A 261 21.43 -3.46 -6.65
CA THR A 261 21.82 -4.01 -7.96
C THR A 261 21.20 -5.38 -8.25
N ALA A 262 20.54 -6.00 -7.27
CA ALA A 262 19.65 -7.16 -7.42
C ALA A 262 18.19 -6.75 -7.65
#